data_AF-A0A1V3XJM7-F1
#
_entry.id   AF-A0A1V3XJM7-F1
#
_cell.length_a   1.000
_cell.length_b   1.000
_cell.length_c   1.000
_cell.angle_alpha   90.00
_cell.angle_beta   90.00
_cell.angle_gamma   90.00
#
_symmetry.space_group_name_H-M   'P 1'
#
loop_
_entity.id
_entity.type
_entity.pdbx_description
1 polymer ?
#
loop_
_entity_poly.entity_id
_entity_poly.type
_entity_poly.pdbx_seq_one_letter_code
_entity_poly.pdbx_strand_id
1 'polypeptide(L)'
;MSLAVLFVWGFGMALWTTLYGMANPVFIPRFLFSMSVVGVLVATSSYLLSEFALRPVAARALEVGPTSRSLVPGIMSRTMVVWLLCSGLPNIGIALTALFENTFWELENDQYIVSVLILWTPVMVFGFVLMWMLAWMTATPVGVVRAALKRVEQGDLAGDLVVFDATELGELQRGFNAMVHGLRERERVRDLFGRHVGREVALAAERQPPKLGGEERHVAVVFIDIVGSTKLVTSQPRPTSCSC
;
A
#
# COMPACT_ATOMS: atom_id res chain seq x y z
N MET A 1 6.43 16.54 10.90
CA MET A 1 5.35 17.48 10.56
C MET A 1 4.24 17.53 11.61
N SER A 2 3.70 16.41 12.09
CA SER A 2 2.63 16.37 13.11
C SER A 2 2.98 17.10 14.42
N LEU A 3 4.22 16.97 14.92
CA LEU A 3 4.67 17.68 16.12
C LEU A 3 4.60 19.21 15.98
N ALA A 4 5.01 19.76 14.83
CA ALA A 4 4.94 21.20 14.58
C ALA A 4 3.48 21.71 14.57
N VAL A 5 2.56 20.91 14.00
CA VAL A 5 1.14 21.23 13.99
C VAL A 5 0.55 21.21 15.41
N LEU A 6 0.91 20.21 16.22
CA LEU A 6 0.52 20.14 17.64
C LEU A 6 1.04 21.33 18.44
N PHE A 7 2.28 21.77 18.19
CA PHE A 7 2.85 22.95 18.85
C PHE A 7 2.13 24.24 18.48
N VAL A 8 1.87 24.47 17.19
CA VAL A 8 1.14 25.66 16.71
C VAL A 8 -0.29 25.68 17.25
N TRP A 9 -0.97 24.54 17.23
CA TRP A 9 -2.33 24.42 17.76
C TRP A 9 -2.39 24.56 19.27
N GLY A 10 -1.46 23.93 20.00
CA GLY A 10 -1.36 24.06 21.46
C GLY A 10 -1.09 25.51 21.88
N PHE A 11 -0.23 26.21 21.15
CA PHE A 11 0.01 27.64 21.37
C PHE A 11 -1.23 28.49 21.09
N GLY A 12 -1.90 28.25 19.96
CA GLY A 12 -3.15 28.94 19.62
C GLY A 12 -4.25 28.70 20.65
N MET A 13 -4.42 27.46 21.10
CA MET A 13 -5.35 27.08 22.16
C MET A 13 -5.06 27.83 23.45
N ALA A 14 -3.80 27.86 23.90
CA ALA A 14 -3.40 28.59 25.10
C ALA A 14 -3.70 30.09 24.97
N LEU A 15 -3.26 30.71 23.87
CA LEU A 15 -3.47 32.14 23.60
C LEU A 15 -4.95 32.53 23.61
N TRP A 16 -5.78 31.83 22.82
CA TRP A 16 -7.20 32.14 22.70
C TRP A 16 -7.97 31.87 24.00
N THR A 17 -7.62 30.80 24.72
CA THR A 17 -8.25 30.49 26.01
C THR A 17 -7.91 31.56 27.05
N THR A 18 -6.67 32.06 27.09
CA THR A 18 -6.28 33.14 28.00
C THR A 18 -6.95 34.46 27.65
N LEU A 19 -6.98 34.84 26.36
CA LEU A 19 -7.61 36.10 25.92
C LEU A 19 -9.12 36.13 26.20
N TYR A 20 -9.86 35.06 25.88
CA TYR A 20 -11.29 34.99 26.17
C TYR A 20 -11.57 34.81 27.67
N GLY A 21 -10.70 34.10 28.39
CA GLY A 21 -10.80 33.94 29.84
C GLY A 21 -10.61 35.24 30.62
N MET A 22 -9.82 36.17 30.10
CA MET A 22 -9.69 37.52 30.66
C MET A 22 -10.95 38.37 30.48
N ALA A 23 -11.72 38.13 29.40
CA ALA A 23 -12.97 38.85 29.16
C ALA A 23 -14.10 38.29 30.04
N ASN A 24 -14.26 36.97 30.09
CA ASN A 24 -15.23 36.32 30.97
C ASN A 24 -14.79 34.88 31.29
N PRO A 25 -14.56 34.53 32.58
CA PRO A 25 -13.99 33.25 32.98
C PRO A 25 -14.89 32.05 32.66
N VAL A 26 -16.18 32.30 32.46
CA VAL A 26 -17.14 31.27 32.02
C VAL A 26 -16.71 30.70 30.66
N PHE A 27 -16.07 31.45 29.77
CA PHE A 27 -15.65 30.92 28.45
C PHE A 27 -14.47 29.95 28.47
N ILE A 28 -13.72 29.86 29.58
CA ILE A 28 -12.49 29.05 29.67
C ILE A 28 -12.76 27.57 29.35
N PRO A 29 -13.67 26.86 30.06
CA PRO A 29 -13.92 25.44 29.76
C PRO A 29 -14.50 25.22 28.35
N ARG A 30 -15.27 26.17 27.82
CA ARG A 30 -15.89 26.07 26.48
C ARG A 30 -14.84 26.09 25.37
N PHE A 31 -13.91 27.04 25.41
CA PHE A 31 -12.82 27.14 24.43
C PHE A 31 -11.80 26.01 24.58
N LEU A 32 -11.45 25.64 25.81
CA LEU A 32 -10.45 24.62 26.10
C LEU A 32 -10.93 23.24 25.59
N PHE A 33 -12.20 22.92 25.80
CA PHE A 33 -12.79 21.67 25.29
C PHE A 33 -12.96 21.68 23.75
N SER A 34 -13.50 22.75 23.17
CA SER A 34 -13.69 22.81 21.71
C SER A 34 -12.36 22.83 20.93
N MET A 35 -11.38 23.63 21.37
CA MET A 35 -10.08 23.73 20.69
C MET A 35 -9.24 22.47 20.81
N SER A 36 -9.35 21.70 21.91
CA SER A 36 -8.63 20.43 22.05
C SER A 36 -9.15 19.38 21.08
N VAL A 37 -10.47 19.28 20.89
CA VAL A 37 -11.08 18.38 19.89
C VAL A 37 -10.62 18.74 18.48
N VAL A 38 -10.66 20.02 18.10
CA VAL A 38 -10.22 20.47 16.77
C VAL A 38 -8.71 20.28 16.58
N GLY A 39 -7.90 20.57 17.61
CA GLY A 39 -6.45 20.39 17.57
C GLY A 39 -6.03 18.94 17.32
N VAL A 40 -6.68 17.97 18.00
CA VAL A 40 -6.46 16.53 17.76
C VAL A 40 -6.83 16.16 16.33
N LEU A 41 -7.94 16.67 15.80
CA LEU A 41 -8.40 16.39 14.45
C LEU A 41 -7.44 16.93 13.38
N VAL A 42 -6.95 18.16 13.54
CA VAL A 42 -6.00 18.78 12.61
C VAL A 42 -4.61 18.11 12.68
N ALA A 43 -4.14 17.76 13.88
CA ALA A 43 -2.89 17.04 14.07
C ALA A 43 -2.93 15.66 13.42
N THR A 44 -4.04 14.94 13.57
CA THR A 44 -4.27 13.64 12.92
C THR A 44 -4.30 13.79 11.40
N SER A 45 -5.04 14.76 10.88
CA SER A 45 -5.12 15.02 9.44
C SER A 45 -3.74 15.31 8.86
N SER A 46 -2.95 16.12 9.57
CA SER A 46 -1.58 16.45 9.17
C SER A 46 -0.65 15.25 9.24
N TYR A 47 -0.82 14.36 10.23
CA TYR A 47 -0.09 13.10 10.31
C TYR A 47 -0.40 12.21 9.10
N LEU A 48 -1.68 12.01 8.78
CA LEU A 48 -2.10 11.17 7.65
C LEU A 48 -1.62 11.74 6.30
N LEU A 49 -1.72 13.06 6.12
CA LEU A 49 -1.23 13.76 4.94
C LEU A 49 0.30 13.65 4.82
N SER A 50 1.02 13.80 5.92
CA SER A 50 2.48 13.65 5.94
C SER A 50 2.89 12.22 5.61
N GLU A 51 2.21 11.25 6.21
CA GLU A 51 2.45 9.84 5.93
C GLU A 51 2.20 9.55 4.45
N PHE A 52 1.10 10.05 3.87
CA PHE A 52 0.79 9.91 2.44
C PHE A 52 1.83 10.60 1.54
N ALA A 53 2.20 11.83 1.83
CA ALA A 53 3.14 12.60 1.02
C ALA A 53 4.56 12.00 1.03
N LEU A 54 4.94 11.34 2.13
CA LEU A 54 6.25 10.69 2.28
C LEU A 54 6.28 9.27 1.70
N ARG A 55 5.13 8.63 1.42
CA ARG A 55 5.04 7.30 0.77
C ARG A 55 5.91 7.15 -0.50
N PRO A 56 5.84 8.04 -1.51
CA PRO A 56 6.62 7.88 -2.73
C PRO A 56 8.14 8.00 -2.50
N VAL A 57 8.56 8.74 -1.46
CA VAL A 57 9.97 8.90 -1.09
C VAL A 57 10.45 7.67 -0.32
N ALA A 58 9.63 7.15 0.59
CA ALA A 58 9.93 5.90 1.32
C ALA A 58 10.03 4.70 0.36
N ALA A 59 9.17 4.62 -0.65
CA ALA A 59 9.22 3.56 -1.67
C ALA A 59 10.55 3.56 -2.44
N ARG A 60 11.06 4.74 -2.84
CA ARG A 60 12.37 4.85 -3.51
C ARG A 60 13.55 4.49 -2.60
N ALA A 61 13.44 4.73 -1.30
CA ALA A 61 14.48 4.37 -0.35
C ALA A 61 14.57 2.85 -0.09
N LEU A 62 13.45 2.13 -0.23
CA LEU A 62 13.36 0.68 0.03
C LEU A 62 13.80 -0.18 -1.18
N GLU A 63 14.02 0.41 -2.36
CA GLU A 63 14.60 -0.30 -3.52
C GLU A 63 16.06 -0.76 -3.30
N VAL A 64 16.73 -0.30 -2.23
CA VAL A 64 18.17 -0.49 -2.02
C VAL A 64 18.53 -1.60 -1.00
N GLY A 65 17.57 -2.27 -0.34
CA GLY A 65 17.92 -3.35 0.60
C GLY A 65 16.77 -4.23 1.09
N PRO A 66 17.06 -5.46 1.57
CA PRO A 66 16.05 -6.42 1.98
C PRO A 66 15.40 -5.97 3.29
N THR A 67 14.09 -5.76 3.27
CA THR A 67 13.35 -5.25 4.43
C THR A 67 12.89 -6.40 5.32
N SER A 68 13.38 -6.41 6.56
CA SER A 68 12.82 -7.19 7.67
C SER A 68 11.35 -6.84 7.89
N ARG A 69 10.55 -7.81 8.34
CA ARG A 69 9.12 -7.69 8.71
C ARG A 69 8.76 -6.29 9.21
N SER A 70 7.94 -5.60 8.43
CA SER A 70 7.44 -4.28 8.74
C SER A 70 6.42 -4.38 9.87
N LEU A 71 6.67 -3.65 10.97
CA LEU A 71 5.75 -3.44 12.09
C LEU A 71 4.70 -2.35 11.77
N VAL A 72 4.42 -2.10 10.48
CA VAL A 72 3.48 -1.04 10.09
C VAL A 72 2.06 -1.47 10.46
N PRO A 73 1.29 -0.60 11.14
CA PRO A 73 -0.09 -0.89 11.54
C PRO A 73 -0.94 -1.27 10.32
N GLY A 74 -1.71 -2.35 10.44
CA GLY A 74 -2.54 -2.86 9.36
C GLY A 74 -3.62 -1.88 8.87
N ILE A 75 -4.12 -2.06 7.65
CA ILE A 75 -5.17 -1.24 7.02
C ILE A 75 -6.38 -1.08 7.93
N MET A 76 -6.76 -2.14 8.67
CA MET A 76 -7.87 -2.08 9.63
C MET A 76 -7.57 -1.13 10.79
N SER A 77 -6.39 -1.26 11.41
CA SER A 77 -5.97 -0.39 12.52
C SER A 77 -5.89 1.07 12.09
N ARG A 78 -5.36 1.31 10.88
CA ARG A 78 -5.28 2.64 10.28
C ARG A 78 -6.67 3.21 10.02
N THR A 79 -7.57 2.43 9.44
CA THR A 79 -8.95 2.84 9.16
C THR A 79 -9.71 3.17 10.45
N MET A 80 -9.52 2.36 11.50
CA MET A 80 -10.12 2.62 12.81
C MET A 80 -9.57 3.88 13.47
N VAL A 81 -8.26 4.11 13.41
CA VAL A 81 -7.64 5.35 13.94
C VAL A 81 -8.15 6.57 13.19
N VAL A 82 -8.24 6.52 11.85
CA VAL A 82 -8.81 7.62 11.06
C VAL A 82 -10.26 7.86 11.46
N TRP A 83 -11.10 6.82 11.51
CA TRP A 83 -12.50 6.94 11.89
C TRP A 83 -12.66 7.53 13.30
N LEU A 84 -11.89 7.05 14.27
CA LEU A 84 -11.97 7.48 15.66
C LEU A 84 -11.59 8.95 15.80
N LEU A 85 -10.55 9.40 15.10
CA LEU A 85 -10.08 10.79 15.17
C LEU A 85 -10.93 11.75 14.34
N CYS A 86 -11.51 11.27 13.24
CA CYS A 86 -12.31 12.05 12.31
C CYS A 86 -13.77 12.20 12.72
N SER A 87 -14.37 11.15 13.31
CA SER A 87 -15.80 11.06 13.58
C SER A 87 -16.07 10.71 15.03
N GLY A 88 -15.39 9.71 15.59
CA GLY A 88 -15.61 9.27 16.97
C GLY A 88 -15.41 10.41 17.97
N LEU A 89 -14.21 10.99 18.01
CA LEU A 89 -13.83 12.03 18.95
C LEU A 89 -14.64 13.33 18.79
N PRO A 90 -14.89 13.85 17.58
CA PRO A 90 -15.71 15.05 17.42
C PRO A 90 -17.18 14.84 17.79
N ASN A 91 -17.78 13.69 17.45
CA ASN A 91 -19.17 13.41 17.84
C ASN A 91 -19.30 13.25 19.36
N ILE A 92 -18.31 12.65 20.04
CA ILE A 92 -18.24 12.65 21.50
C ILE A 92 -18.15 14.09 22.03
N GLY A 93 -17.36 14.95 21.37
CA GLY A 93 -17.29 16.37 21.68
C GLY A 93 -18.65 17.07 21.59
N ILE A 94 -19.38 16.89 20.49
CA ILE A 94 -20.72 17.44 20.28
C ILE A 94 -21.69 16.90 21.35
N ALA A 95 -21.67 15.59 21.63
CA ALA A 95 -22.52 14.97 22.66
C ALA A 95 -22.23 15.53 24.06
N LEU A 96 -20.96 15.77 24.40
CA LEU A 96 -20.59 16.40 25.67
C LEU A 96 -21.10 17.84 25.75
N THR A 97 -21.06 18.61 24.65
CA THR A 97 -21.64 19.97 24.65
C THR A 97 -23.15 19.96 24.93
N ALA A 98 -23.88 18.96 24.43
CA ALA A 98 -25.31 18.79 24.72
C ALA A 98 -25.58 18.41 26.20
N LEU A 99 -24.73 17.56 26.78
CA LEU A 99 -24.87 17.14 28.18
C LEU A 99 -24.57 18.28 29.16
N PHE A 100 -23.60 19.14 28.84
CA PHE A 100 -23.17 20.21 29.72
C PHE A 100 -23.98 21.50 29.57
N GLU A 101 -24.74 21.68 28.49
CA GLU A 101 -25.59 22.85 28.24
C GLU A 101 -26.46 23.21 29.45
N ASN A 102 -27.25 22.25 29.92
CA ASN A 102 -28.20 22.44 31.02
C ASN A 102 -27.53 22.56 32.41
N THR A 103 -26.26 22.15 32.55
CA THR A 103 -25.58 22.14 33.86
C THR A 103 -24.74 23.41 34.10
N PHE A 104 -24.17 24.00 33.04
CA PHE A 104 -23.17 25.06 33.19
C PHE A 104 -23.46 26.34 32.40
N TRP A 105 -24.35 26.30 31.40
CA TRP A 105 -24.34 27.32 30.35
C TRP A 105 -25.67 28.03 30.09
N GLU A 106 -26.80 27.53 30.61
CA GLU A 106 -28.16 28.11 30.49
C GLU A 106 -28.38 28.86 29.16
N LEU A 107 -28.03 28.22 28.04
CA LEU A 107 -28.12 28.85 26.73
C LEU A 107 -29.59 28.97 26.33
N GLU A 108 -29.92 30.06 25.67
CA GLU A 108 -31.20 30.17 24.97
C GLU A 108 -31.22 29.14 23.83
N ASN A 109 -32.37 28.47 23.62
CA ASN A 109 -32.53 27.38 22.64
C ASN A 109 -31.95 27.75 21.25
N ASP A 110 -32.15 28.98 20.79
CA ASP A 110 -31.67 29.44 19.49
C ASP A 110 -30.13 29.51 19.44
N GLN A 111 -29.48 29.97 20.52
CA GLN A 111 -28.01 30.07 20.59
C GLN A 111 -27.35 28.68 20.67
N TYR A 112 -28.01 27.73 21.33
CA TYR A 112 -27.55 26.35 21.38
C TYR A 112 -27.60 25.69 19.99
N ILE A 113 -28.73 25.81 19.29
CA ILE A 113 -28.90 25.24 17.94
C ILE A 113 -27.82 25.76 17.00
N VAL A 114 -27.57 27.08 16.99
CA VAL A 114 -26.54 27.70 16.15
C VAL A 114 -25.14 27.18 16.53
N SER A 115 -24.84 27.04 17.82
CA SER A 115 -23.54 26.54 18.30
C SER A 115 -23.28 25.09 17.85
N VAL A 116 -24.28 24.22 17.94
CA VAL A 116 -24.17 22.82 17.51
C VAL A 116 -23.99 22.73 15.99
N LEU A 117 -24.73 23.52 15.20
CA LEU A 117 -24.60 23.54 13.74
C LEU A 117 -23.21 24.01 13.30
N ILE A 118 -22.64 25.03 13.95
CA ILE A 118 -21.28 25.51 13.69
C ILE A 118 -20.25 24.43 14.04
N LEU A 119 -20.44 23.66 15.12
CA LEU A 119 -19.51 22.58 15.50
C LEU A 119 -19.62 21.36 14.58
N TRP A 120 -20.84 21.02 14.14
CA TRP A 120 -21.10 19.86 13.28
C TRP A 120 -20.62 20.05 11.85
N THR A 121 -20.77 21.26 11.29
CA THR A 121 -20.49 21.52 9.86
C THR A 121 -19.03 21.20 9.46
N PRO A 122 -17.99 21.65 10.19
CA PRO A 122 -16.60 21.30 9.90
C PRO A 122 -16.35 19.80 10.05
N VAL A 123 -16.89 19.15 11.09
CA VAL A 123 -16.74 17.71 11.31
C VAL A 123 -17.27 16.92 10.11
N MET A 124 -18.42 17.32 9.59
CA MET A 124 -19.03 16.69 8.41
C MET A 124 -18.17 16.90 7.15
N VAL A 125 -17.75 18.13 6.88
CA VAL A 125 -16.97 18.48 5.67
C VAL A 125 -15.59 17.84 5.69
N PHE A 126 -14.80 18.07 6.75
CA PHE A 126 -13.46 17.50 6.87
C PHE A 126 -13.52 15.99 6.96
N GLY A 127 -14.53 15.44 7.64
CA GLY A 127 -14.63 14.00 7.78
C GLY A 127 -14.96 13.29 6.48
N PHE A 128 -15.81 13.88 5.64
CA PHE A 128 -16.04 13.39 4.29
C PHE A 128 -14.75 13.42 3.46
N VAL A 129 -13.99 14.53 3.48
CA VAL A 129 -12.75 14.66 2.71
C VAL A 129 -11.69 13.65 3.14
N LEU A 130 -11.49 13.45 4.45
CA LEU A 130 -10.54 12.47 4.98
C LEU A 130 -10.94 11.04 4.63
N MET A 131 -12.24 10.72 4.73
CA MET A 131 -12.74 9.39 4.39
C MET A 131 -12.61 9.12 2.89
N TRP A 132 -12.92 10.10 2.05
CA TRP A 132 -12.72 10.03 0.59
C TRP A 132 -11.25 9.79 0.26
N MET A 133 -10.33 10.53 0.88
CA MET A 133 -8.90 10.36 0.68
C MET A 133 -8.45 8.97 1.11
N LEU A 134 -8.88 8.48 2.28
CA LEU A 134 -8.56 7.13 2.75
C LEU A 134 -9.06 6.05 1.79
N ALA A 135 -10.29 6.18 1.31
CA ALA A 135 -10.88 5.27 0.33
C ALA A 135 -10.10 5.28 -0.98
N TRP A 136 -9.71 6.46 -1.48
CA TRP A 136 -8.91 6.56 -2.70
C TRP A 136 -7.52 5.93 -2.54
N MET A 137 -6.88 6.15 -1.39
CA MET A 137 -5.56 5.59 -1.06
C MET A 137 -5.57 4.06 -0.99
N THR A 138 -6.65 3.45 -0.52
CA THR A 138 -6.77 1.98 -0.42
C THR A 138 -7.29 1.36 -1.70
N ALA A 139 -8.23 1.99 -2.40
CA ALA A 139 -8.82 1.46 -3.62
C ALA A 139 -7.88 1.50 -4.82
N THR A 140 -7.01 2.51 -4.92
CA THR A 140 -6.13 2.69 -6.09
C THR A 140 -5.19 1.50 -6.30
N PRO A 141 -4.39 1.03 -5.31
CA PRO A 141 -3.47 -0.08 -5.54
C PRO A 141 -4.21 -1.42 -5.68
N VAL A 142 -5.40 -1.57 -5.08
CA VAL A 142 -6.29 -2.73 -5.32
C VAL A 142 -6.72 -2.77 -6.79
N GLY A 143 -7.09 -1.63 -7.37
CA GLY A 143 -7.42 -1.51 -8.79
C GLY A 143 -6.26 -1.92 -9.70
N VAL A 144 -5.03 -1.52 -9.36
CA VAL A 144 -3.81 -1.89 -10.08
C VAL A 144 -3.57 -3.41 -10.03
N VAL A 145 -3.68 -4.02 -8.85
CA VAL A 145 -3.50 -5.48 -8.69
C VAL A 145 -4.58 -6.24 -9.47
N ARG A 146 -5.84 -5.80 -9.40
CA ARG A 146 -6.95 -6.39 -10.17
C ARG A 146 -6.70 -6.33 -11.67
N ALA A 147 -6.22 -5.20 -12.18
CA ALA A 147 -5.88 -5.04 -13.59
C ALA A 147 -4.70 -5.95 -14.00
N ALA A 148 -3.69 -6.08 -13.14
CA ALA A 148 -2.57 -6.98 -13.37
C ALA A 148 -3.00 -8.46 -13.37
N LEU A 149 -3.88 -8.86 -12.44
CA LEU A 149 -4.42 -10.21 -12.41
C LEU A 149 -5.17 -10.56 -13.70
N LYS A 150 -5.95 -9.62 -14.24
CA LYS A 150 -6.65 -9.81 -15.52
C LYS A 150 -5.68 -9.99 -16.70
N ARG A 151 -4.51 -9.32 -16.68
CA ARG A 151 -3.47 -9.52 -17.70
C ARG A 151 -2.83 -10.91 -17.59
N VAL A 152 -2.52 -11.34 -16.37
CA VAL A 152 -1.98 -12.69 -16.11
C VAL A 152 -2.97 -13.78 -16.53
N GLU A 153 -4.27 -13.58 -16.29
CA GLU A 153 -5.33 -14.49 -16.76
C GLU A 153 -5.35 -14.62 -18.29
N GLN A 154 -5.01 -13.55 -19.01
CA GLN A 154 -4.90 -13.55 -20.47
C GLN A 154 -3.59 -14.16 -20.99
N GLY A 155 -2.72 -14.66 -20.10
CA GLY A 155 -1.40 -15.21 -20.44
C GLY A 155 -0.30 -14.16 -20.59
N ASP A 156 -0.58 -12.88 -20.33
CA ASP A 156 0.43 -11.83 -20.31
C ASP A 156 1.16 -11.84 -18.96
N LEU A 157 2.30 -12.52 -18.94
CA LEU A 157 3.21 -12.59 -17.80
C LEU A 157 4.28 -11.48 -17.85
N ALA A 158 4.15 -10.47 -18.71
CA ALA A 158 5.11 -9.39 -18.84
C ALA A 158 4.84 -8.25 -17.85
N GLY A 159 5.81 -8.00 -16.97
CA GLY A 159 5.81 -6.87 -16.05
C GLY A 159 5.50 -7.26 -14.60
N ASP A 160 6.26 -6.65 -13.70
CA ASP A 160 6.11 -6.82 -12.26
C ASP A 160 5.41 -5.59 -11.68
N LEU A 161 4.62 -5.76 -10.62
CA LEU A 161 4.03 -4.64 -9.91
C LEU A 161 5.11 -3.94 -9.09
N VAL A 162 5.22 -2.62 -9.21
CA VAL A 162 6.00 -1.82 -8.26
C VAL A 162 5.35 -1.98 -6.89
N VAL A 163 6.14 -2.37 -5.89
CA VAL A 163 5.64 -2.60 -4.53
C VAL A 163 5.59 -1.24 -3.84
N PHE A 164 4.39 -0.73 -3.61
CA PHE A 164 4.20 0.65 -3.20
C PHE A 164 4.28 0.85 -1.68
N ASP A 165 4.23 -0.21 -0.87
CA ASP A 165 4.06 -0.08 0.57
C ASP A 165 4.64 -1.24 1.40
N ALA A 166 4.84 -0.96 2.69
CA ALA A 166 5.19 -1.95 3.72
C ALA A 166 3.94 -2.43 4.50
N THR A 167 2.74 -2.09 4.02
CA THR A 167 1.43 -2.48 4.55
C THR A 167 0.99 -3.86 4.01
N GLU A 168 -0.17 -4.38 4.45
CA GLU A 168 -0.70 -5.66 3.93
C GLU A 168 -0.93 -5.62 2.42
N LEU A 169 -1.23 -4.44 1.86
CA LEU A 169 -1.42 -4.29 0.42
C LEU A 169 -0.09 -4.42 -0.35
N GLY A 170 1.02 -3.99 0.26
CA GLY A 170 2.36 -4.22 -0.27
C GLY A 170 2.79 -5.69 -0.16
N GLU A 171 2.39 -6.39 0.91
CA GLU A 171 2.58 -7.85 1.00
C GLU A 171 1.80 -8.58 -0.10
N LEU A 172 0.56 -8.16 -0.37
CA LEU A 172 -0.23 -8.70 -1.47
C LEU A 172 0.46 -8.49 -2.83
N GLN A 173 1.02 -7.30 -3.08
CA GLN A 173 1.77 -7.01 -4.31
C GLN A 173 3.03 -7.86 -4.44
N ARG A 174 3.79 -8.05 -3.34
CA ARG A 174 4.95 -8.96 -3.32
C ARG A 174 4.55 -10.40 -3.60
N GLY A 175 3.48 -10.88 -2.97
CA GLY A 175 2.93 -12.22 -3.21
C GLY A 175 2.48 -12.42 -4.66
N PHE A 176 1.85 -11.42 -5.26
CA PHE A 176 1.48 -11.43 -6.67
C PHE A 176 2.72 -11.54 -7.58
N ASN A 177 3.75 -10.72 -7.36
CA ASN A 177 4.98 -10.79 -8.15
C ASN A 177 5.67 -12.15 -8.03
N ALA A 178 5.74 -12.73 -6.83
CA ALA A 178 6.30 -14.06 -6.63
C ALA A 178 5.52 -15.15 -7.40
N MET A 179 4.19 -15.05 -7.42
CA MET A 179 3.32 -15.94 -8.22
C MET A 179 3.57 -15.79 -9.72
N VAL A 180 3.59 -14.57 -10.25
CA VAL A 180 3.86 -14.30 -11.69
C VAL A 180 5.24 -14.78 -12.09
N HIS A 181 6.25 -14.57 -11.24
CA HIS A 181 7.59 -15.10 -11.45
C HIS A 181 7.59 -16.64 -11.53
N GLY A 182 6.85 -17.32 -10.64
CA GLY A 182 6.70 -18.77 -10.67
C GLY A 182 6.01 -19.28 -11.94
N LEU A 183 5.00 -18.57 -12.45
CA LEU A 183 4.35 -18.89 -13.73
C LEU A 183 5.32 -18.72 -14.90
N ARG A 184 6.08 -17.61 -14.93
CA ARG A 184 7.07 -17.32 -15.97
C ARG A 184 8.16 -18.39 -16.02
N GLU A 185 8.61 -18.88 -14.87
CA GLU A 185 9.60 -19.96 -14.79
C GLU A 185 9.04 -21.28 -15.34
N ARG A 186 7.79 -21.64 -15.01
CA ARG A 186 7.12 -22.82 -15.58
C ARG A 186 6.96 -22.73 -17.09
N GLU A 187 6.55 -21.57 -17.61
CA GLU A 187 6.44 -21.30 -19.05
C GLU A 187 7.79 -21.48 -19.74
N ARG A 188 8.87 -20.95 -19.14
CA ARG A 188 10.24 -21.04 -19.65
C ARG A 188 10.73 -22.48 -19.69
N VAL A 189 10.50 -23.25 -18.63
CA VAL A 189 10.86 -24.67 -18.58
C VAL A 189 10.12 -25.44 -19.66
N ARG A 190 8.80 -25.23 -19.79
CA ARG A 190 7.97 -25.87 -20.83
C ARG A 190 8.44 -25.55 -22.24
N ASP A 191 8.80 -24.29 -22.51
CA ASP A 191 9.33 -23.86 -23.80
C ASP A 191 10.72 -24.47 -24.10
N LEU A 192 11.60 -24.55 -23.10
CA LEU A 192 12.90 -25.22 -23.24
C LEU A 192 12.74 -26.71 -23.56
N PHE A 193 11.82 -27.42 -22.90
CA PHE A 193 11.48 -28.81 -23.23
C PHE A 193 10.89 -28.94 -24.64
N GLY A 194 10.04 -27.99 -25.06
CA GLY A 194 9.50 -27.94 -26.42
C GLY A 194 10.58 -27.79 -27.49
N ARG A 195 11.61 -26.97 -27.23
CA ARG A 195 12.74 -26.74 -28.16
C ARG A 195 13.76 -27.86 -28.21
N HIS A 196 14.01 -28.58 -27.11
CA HIS A 196 15.07 -29.61 -27.03
C HIS A 196 14.56 -31.05 -27.22
N VAL A 197 13.31 -31.34 -26.86
CA VAL A 197 12.79 -32.72 -26.87
C VAL A 197 11.74 -32.93 -27.98
N GLY A 198 11.38 -31.87 -28.71
CA GLY A 198 10.28 -31.87 -29.67
C GLY A 198 8.94 -31.68 -28.96
N ARG A 199 8.09 -30.81 -29.50
CA ARG A 199 6.82 -30.39 -28.88
C ARG A 199 5.88 -31.56 -28.52
N GLU A 200 5.97 -32.67 -29.24
CA GLU A 200 5.17 -33.88 -28.99
C GLU A 200 5.65 -34.70 -27.78
N VAL A 201 6.96 -34.75 -27.50
CA VAL A 201 7.50 -35.50 -26.36
C VAL A 201 7.27 -34.76 -25.05
N ALA A 202 7.38 -33.43 -25.05
CA ALA A 202 7.07 -32.59 -23.90
C ALA A 202 5.59 -32.71 -23.47
N LEU A 203 4.67 -32.69 -24.43
CA LEU A 203 3.23 -32.90 -24.17
C LEU A 203 2.91 -34.33 -23.70
N ALA A 204 3.65 -35.34 -24.17
CA ALA A 204 3.50 -36.72 -23.71
C ALA A 204 4.01 -36.90 -22.27
N ALA A 205 5.11 -36.22 -21.90
CA ALA A 205 5.69 -36.26 -20.56
C ALA A 205 4.84 -35.52 -19.51
N GLU A 206 4.13 -34.45 -19.88
CA GLU A 206 3.18 -33.78 -18.96
C GLU A 206 1.94 -34.62 -18.64
N ARG A 207 1.51 -35.52 -19.54
CA ARG A 207 0.26 -36.30 -19.40
C ARG A 207 0.40 -37.60 -18.62
N GLN A 208 1.61 -38.12 -18.47
CA GLN A 208 1.85 -39.40 -17.80
C GLN A 208 2.91 -39.24 -16.70
N PRO A 209 2.62 -39.64 -15.45
CA PRO A 209 3.64 -39.70 -14.42
C PRO A 209 4.77 -40.65 -14.89
N PRO A 210 6.05 -40.27 -14.75
CA PRO A 210 7.15 -41.07 -15.24
C PRO A 210 7.13 -42.43 -14.53
N LYS A 211 6.90 -43.50 -15.30
CA LYS A 211 7.18 -44.86 -14.81
C LYS A 211 8.70 -44.98 -14.70
N LEU A 212 9.19 -45.07 -13.46
CA LEU A 212 10.58 -45.37 -13.19
C LEU A 212 10.84 -46.84 -13.58
N GLY A 213 11.30 -47.03 -14.81
CA GLY A 213 11.62 -48.32 -15.42
C GLY A 213 11.96 -48.12 -16.89
N GLY A 214 12.99 -48.81 -17.40
CA GLY A 214 13.32 -48.75 -18.82
C GLY A 214 12.25 -49.43 -19.67
N GLU A 215 11.79 -48.79 -20.74
CA GLU A 215 11.01 -49.44 -21.79
C GLU A 215 11.91 -49.72 -22.99
N GLU A 216 11.90 -50.95 -23.52
CA GLU A 216 12.43 -51.21 -24.86
C GLU A 216 11.52 -50.52 -25.88
N ARG A 217 12.07 -49.54 -26.59
CA ARG A 217 11.38 -48.89 -27.71
C ARG A 217 12.26 -48.88 -28.94
N HIS A 218 11.63 -49.12 -30.08
CA HIS A 218 12.28 -48.94 -31.38
C HIS A 218 12.44 -47.45 -31.65
N VAL A 219 13.67 -46.97 -31.62
CA VAL A 219 14.05 -45.59 -31.93
C VAL A 219 15.02 -45.56 -33.10
N ALA A 220 14.83 -44.62 -34.01
CA ALA A 220 15.79 -44.31 -35.06
C ALA A 220 16.71 -43.19 -34.55
N VAL A 221 18.02 -43.45 -34.50
CA VAL A 221 19.03 -42.46 -34.09
C VAL A 221 19.73 -41.96 -35.34
N VAL A 222 19.76 -40.64 -35.54
CA VAL A 222 20.49 -39.99 -36.64
C VAL A 222 21.76 -39.37 -36.07
N PHE A 223 22.92 -39.79 -36.59
CA PHE A 223 24.22 -39.21 -36.27
C PHE A 223 24.67 -38.32 -37.43
N ILE A 224 24.92 -37.04 -37.15
CA ILE A 224 25.47 -36.09 -38.12
C ILE A 224 26.84 -35.68 -37.59
N ASP A 225 27.90 -36.05 -38.30
CA ASP A 225 29.27 -35.61 -38.01
C ASP A 225 29.80 -34.77 -39.17
N ILE A 226 30.62 -33.78 -38.84
CA ILE A 226 31.28 -32.94 -39.82
C ILE A 226 32.56 -33.67 -40.25
N VAL A 227 32.62 -34.04 -41.53
CA VAL A 227 33.79 -34.69 -42.11
C VAL A 227 35.04 -33.83 -41.89
N GLY A 228 36.05 -34.39 -41.22
CA GLY A 228 37.31 -33.69 -40.95
C GLY A 228 37.30 -32.75 -39.74
N SER A 229 36.32 -32.87 -38.84
CA SER A 229 36.22 -32.11 -37.58
C SER A 229 37.53 -32.09 -36.78
N THR A 230 38.25 -33.22 -36.69
CA THR A 230 39.54 -33.32 -35.99
C THR A 230 40.63 -32.46 -36.64
N LYS A 231 40.64 -32.34 -37.97
CA LYS A 231 41.58 -31.48 -38.70
C LYS A 231 41.23 -30.00 -38.56
N LEU A 232 39.94 -29.66 -38.54
CA LEU A 232 39.47 -28.28 -38.32
C LEU A 232 39.91 -27.74 -36.95
N VAL A 233 39.74 -28.53 -35.88
CA VAL A 233 40.16 -28.14 -34.52
C VAL A 233 41.69 -28.00 -34.40
N THR A 234 42.45 -28.78 -35.16
CA THR A 234 43.92 -28.76 -35.11
C THR A 234 44.54 -27.67 -36.00
N SER A 235 43.84 -27.22 -37.04
CA SER A 235 44.36 -26.27 -38.04
C SER A 235 43.89 -24.82 -37.86
N GLN A 236 42.91 -24.55 -36.98
CA GLN A 236 42.51 -23.19 -36.64
C GLN A 236 43.35 -22.64 -35.46
N PRO A 237 44.14 -21.58 -35.65
CA PRO A 237 44.78 -20.89 -34.55
C PRO A 237 43.72 -20.22 -33.66
N ARG A 238 43.94 -20.22 -32.33
CA ARG A 238 43.06 -19.51 -31.37
C ARG A 238 42.88 -18.06 -31.83
N PRO A 239 41.66 -17.53 -31.93
CA PRO A 239 41.45 -16.13 -32.27
C PRO A 239 42.04 -15.24 -31.17
N THR A 240 43.19 -14.63 -31.47
CA THR A 240 43.78 -13.55 -30.70
C THR A 240 43.07 -12.25 -31.05
N SER A 241 41.91 -12.00 -30.45
CA SER A 241 41.37 -10.64 -30.33
C SER A 241 40.59 -10.52 -29.02
N CYS A 242 41.35 -10.45 -27.94
CA CYS A 242 40.93 -9.70 -26.76
C CYS A 242 41.59 -8.32 -26.93
N SER A 243 40.87 -7.39 -27.57
CA SER A 243 41.19 -5.97 -27.47
C SER A 243 40.59 -5.49 -26.16
N CYS A 244 41.48 -5.14 -25.22
CA CYS A 244 41.18 -4.40 -24.00
C CYS A 244 40.48 -3.07 -24.28
#